data_AF-B5UAP1-F1
#
_entry.id   AF-B5UAP1-F1
#
_cell.length_a   1.000
_cell.length_b   1.000
_cell.length_c   1.000
_cell.angle_alpha   90.00
_cell.angle_beta   90.00
_cell.angle_gamma   90.00
#
_symmetry.space_group_name_H-M   'P 1'
#
loop_
_entity.id
_entity.type
_entity.pdbx_description
1 polymer ?
#
loop_
_entity_poly.entity_id
_entity_poly.type
_entity_poly.pdbx_seq_one_letter_code
_entity_poly.pdbx_strand_id
1 'polypeptide(L)' 'VNYLHPGLKRGKMTPQEERLVLELHSKWGNRWSRIARKLPGR' A
#
# COMPACT_ATOMS: atom_id res chain seq x y z
N VAL A 1 7.17 -22.41 12.73
CA VAL A 1 7.31 -21.09 13.41
C VAL A 1 7.06 -20.02 12.36
N ASN A 2 5.86 -19.47 12.29
CA ASN A 2 5.43 -18.56 11.22
C ASN A 2 5.76 -17.11 11.60
N TYR A 3 6.83 -16.56 11.02
CA TYR A 3 7.20 -15.15 11.16
C TYR A 3 6.34 -14.28 10.23
N LEU A 4 5.06 -14.17 10.54
CA LEU A 4 4.23 -13.13 9.93
C LEU A 4 4.37 -11.89 10.78
N HIS A 5 5.15 -10.94 10.26
CA HIS A 5 5.31 -9.62 10.85
C HIS A 5 3.93 -9.08 11.25
N PRO A 6 3.65 -8.83 12.55
CA PRO A 6 2.30 -8.49 13.02
C PRO A 6 1.80 -7.13 12.51
N GLY A 7 2.68 -6.32 11.90
CA GLY A 7 2.35 -5.08 11.20
C GLY A 7 2.02 -5.21 9.70
N LEU A 8 2.21 -6.39 9.09
CA LEU A 8 1.86 -6.61 7.68
C LEU A 8 0.37 -6.95 7.59
N LYS A 9 -0.48 -5.96 7.30
CA LYS A 9 -1.91 -6.19 7.11
C LYS A 9 -2.13 -7.07 5.87
N ARG A 10 -2.18 -8.39 6.07
CA ARG A 10 -2.68 -9.40 5.11
C ARG A 10 -4.21 -9.33 4.96
N GLY A 11 -4.76 -8.13 5.01
CA GLY A 11 -6.17 -7.85 4.82
C GLY A 11 -6.42 -7.26 3.43
N LYS A 12 -7.67 -7.36 2.97
CA LYS A 12 -8.16 -6.65 1.78
C LYS A 12 -7.74 -5.18 1.85
N MET A 13 -7.32 -4.62 0.72
CA MET A 13 -6.96 -3.21 0.63
C MET A 13 -8.18 -2.40 1.05
N THR A 14 -7.99 -1.47 1.99
CA THR A 14 -9.09 -0.61 2.43
C THR A 14 -9.44 0.36 1.30
N PRO A 15 -10.70 0.80 1.18
CA PRO A 15 -11.09 1.80 0.18
C PRO A 15 -10.26 3.09 0.25
N GLN A 16 -9.73 3.41 1.44
CA GLN A 16 -8.81 4.52 1.67
C GLN A 16 -7.44 4.28 1.01
N GLU A 17 -6.88 3.09 1.14
CA GLU A 17 -5.64 2.71 0.45
C GLU A 17 -5.83 2.70 -1.07
N GLU A 18 -6.98 2.23 -1.57
CA GLU A 18 -7.31 2.28 -3.00
C GLU A 18 -7.36 3.70 -3.55
N ARG A 19 -8.02 4.63 -2.84
CA ARG A 19 -8.02 6.05 -3.22
C ARG A 19 -6.61 6.63 -3.20
N LEU A 20 -5.82 6.32 -2.18
CA LEU A 20 -4.45 6.81 -2.09
C LEU A 20 -3.57 6.27 -3.23
N VAL A 21 -3.74 5.00 -3.61
CA VAL A 21 -3.07 4.42 -4.77
C VAL A 21 -3.44 5.17 -6.05
N LEU A 22 -4.72 5.44 -6.28
CA LEU A 22 -5.19 6.18 -7.46
C LEU A 22 -4.64 7.61 -7.49
N GLU A 23 -4.67 8.33 -6.36
CA GLU A 23 -4.10 9.69 -6.27
C GLU A 23 -2.59 9.69 -6.51
N LEU A 24 -1.86 8.76 -5.89
CA LEU A 24 -0.42 8.66 -6.05
C LEU A 24 -0.03 8.17 -7.44
N HIS A 25 -0.83 7.31 -8.07
CA HIS A 25 -0.63 6.86 -9.45
C HIS A 25 -0.91 8.00 -10.43
N SER A 26 -1.95 8.81 -10.21
CA SER A 26 -2.16 10.02 -11.01
C SER A 26 -0.97 10.99 -10.87
N LYS A 27 -0.42 11.15 -9.67
CA LYS A 27 0.72 12.05 -9.41
C LYS A 27 2.06 11.52 -9.92
N TRP A 28 2.31 10.22 -9.80
CA TRP A 28 3.62 9.61 -10.03
C TRP A 28 3.67 8.61 -11.18
N GLY A 29 2.55 8.25 -11.80
CA GLY A 29 2.45 7.21 -12.82
C GLY A 29 2.84 5.84 -12.29
N ASN A 30 3.46 5.01 -13.13
CA ASN A 30 3.84 3.62 -12.83
C ASN A 30 5.03 3.46 -11.85
N ARG A 31 5.22 4.40 -10.93
CA ARG A 31 6.28 4.36 -9.89
C ARG A 31 5.80 3.61 -8.64
N TRP A 32 5.43 2.34 -8.81
CA TRP A 32 4.85 1.49 -7.78
C TRP A 32 5.68 1.39 -6.48
N SER A 33 7.00 1.29 -6.57
CA SER A 33 7.87 1.25 -5.37
C SER A 33 7.73 2.50 -4.50
N ARG A 34 7.46 3.64 -5.13
CA ARG A 34 7.30 4.92 -4.45
C ARG A 34 5.90 5.04 -3.85
N ILE A 35 4.88 4.56 -4.56
CA ILE A 35 3.48 4.49 -4.12
C ILE A 35 3.36 3.56 -2.90
N ALA A 36 3.93 2.35 -2.98
CA ALA A 36 3.91 1.37 -1.89
C ALA A 36 4.51 1.93 -0.60
N ARG A 37 5.64 2.64 -0.69
CA ARG A 37 6.27 3.32 0.47
C ARG A 37 5.37 4.37 1.15
N LYS A 38 4.32 4.83 0.48
CA LYS A 38 3.34 5.77 1.03
C LYS A 38 2.09 5.09 1.58
N LEU A 39 1.93 3.79 1.41
CA LEU A 39 0.84 3.01 2.00
C LEU A 39 1.28 2.50 3.39
N PRO A 40 0.79 3.08 4.49
CA PRO A 40 1.20 2.65 5.83
C PRO A 40 0.73 1.21 6.11
N GLY A 41 1.68 0.31 6.40
CA GLY A 41 1.40 -1.09 6.69
C GLY A 41 1.55 -2.05 5.50
N ARG A 42 2.11 -1.58 4.38
CA ARG A 42 2.52 -2.37 3.21
C ARG A 42 3.90 -1.97 2.68
#